data_AF-A0AB38FUM0-F1
#
_entry.id   AF-A0AB38FUM0-F1
#
_cell.length_a   1.000
_cell.length_b   1.000
_cell.length_c   1.000
_cell.angle_alpha   90.00
_cell.angle_beta   90.00
_cell.angle_gamma   90.00
#
_symmetry.space_group_name_H-M   'P 1'
#
loop_
_entity.id
_entity.type
_entity.pdbx_description
1 polymer ?
#
loop_
_entity_poly.entity_id
_entity_poly.type
_entity_poly.pdbx_seq_one_letter_code
_entity_poly.pdbx_strand_id
1 'polypeptide(L)'
;MGQRNYTDASGQDNGHYFQLNYYLGYNAENWSIAYDFEYKKLDYPDFKGEEYSYLNNVTIRVPINKNWRPYTEIGYVSYNDPTDTSPYPDEWQWRWRVGIEYVF
;
A
#
# COMPACT_ATOMS: atom_id res chain seq x y z
N MET A 1 4.79 -5.84 -11.82
CA MET A 1 6.11 -5.85 -11.15
C MET A 1 6.96 -4.79 -11.84
N GLY A 2 6.93 -3.53 -11.38
CA GLY A 2 7.77 -2.48 -11.96
C GLY A 2 9.20 -2.62 -11.46
N GLN A 3 10.15 -2.83 -12.36
CA GLN A 3 11.59 -2.85 -12.04
C GLN A 3 12.05 -1.44 -11.61
N ARG A 4 12.66 -1.36 -10.43
CA ARG A 4 13.33 -0.14 -9.94
C ARG A 4 14.65 0.02 -10.70
N ASN A 5 14.74 1.01 -11.59
CA ASN A 5 16.00 1.44 -12.16
C ASN A 5 16.66 2.43 -11.18
N TYR A 6 17.66 1.94 -10.45
CA TYR A 6 18.56 2.77 -9.64
C TYR A 6 19.51 3.51 -10.59
N THR A 7 19.16 4.72 -10.99
CA THR A 7 20.16 5.68 -11.47
C THR A 7 20.55 6.58 -10.32
N ASP A 8 21.70 6.27 -9.72
CA ASP A 8 22.43 7.06 -8.72
C ASP A 8 22.83 8.43 -9.29
N ALA A 9 21.85 9.32 -9.48
CA ALA A 9 22.09 10.69 -9.86
C ALA A 9 21.85 11.61 -8.65
N SER A 10 22.96 12.20 -8.18
CA SER A 10 23.11 13.28 -7.20
C SER A 10 22.96 12.95 -5.70
N GLY A 11 24.04 12.43 -5.11
CA GLY A 11 24.67 13.10 -3.96
C GLY A 11 23.92 13.19 -2.62
N GLN A 12 22.91 12.36 -2.37
CA GLN A 12 22.29 12.23 -1.04
C GLN A 12 22.57 10.85 -0.46
N ASP A 13 23.71 10.71 0.22
CA ASP A 13 24.19 9.48 0.87
C ASP A 13 23.34 9.04 2.09
N ASN A 14 22.22 9.71 2.39
CA ASN A 14 21.36 9.41 3.54
C ASN A 14 19.90 9.75 3.22
N GLY A 15 19.24 8.87 2.48
CA GLY A 15 17.79 8.93 2.27
C GLY A 15 17.04 8.51 3.53
N HIS A 16 16.50 9.48 4.27
CA HIS A 16 15.60 9.22 5.39
C HIS A 16 14.14 9.25 4.92
N TYR A 17 13.30 8.46 5.57
CA TYR A 17 11.86 8.50 5.34
C TYR A 17 11.13 8.46 6.68
N PHE A 18 10.08 9.25 6.78
CA PHE A 18 9.10 9.17 7.84
C PHE A 18 7.95 8.29 7.38
N GLN A 19 7.56 7.28 8.16
CA GLN A 19 6.40 6.46 7.86
C GLN A 19 5.47 6.44 9.07
N LEU A 20 4.22 6.83 8.83
CA LEU A 20 3.12 6.70 9.77
C LEU A 20 2.24 5.54 9.32
N ASN A 21 2.01 4.60 10.23
CA ASN A 21 1.10 3.49 10.00
C ASN A 21 -0.04 3.59 11.02
N TYR A 22 -1.26 3.57 10.53
CA TYR A 22 -2.47 3.57 11.32
C TYR A 22 -3.26 2.30 11.01
N TYR A 23 -3.62 1.57 12.05
CA TYR A 23 -4.33 0.31 11.96
C TYR A 23 -5.62 0.41 12.78
N LEU A 24 -6.74 0.16 12.13
CA LEU A 24 -8.05 0.11 12.77
C LEU A 24 -8.70 -1.21 12.43
N GLY A 25 -9.11 -1.98 13.43
CA GLY A 25 -9.71 -3.29 13.22
C GLY A 25 -10.93 -3.50 14.08
N TYR A 26 -11.92 -4.20 13.53
CA TYR A 26 -13.06 -4.71 14.27
C TYR A 26 -13.23 -6.20 14.01
N ASN A 27 -13.31 -6.98 15.08
CA ASN A 27 -13.51 -8.41 15.05
C ASN A 27 -14.89 -8.74 15.61
N ALA A 28 -15.75 -9.33 14.78
CA ALA A 28 -16.97 -9.98 15.18
C ALA A 28 -16.79 -11.50 15.13
N GLU A 29 -17.76 -12.24 15.68
CA GLU A 29 -17.72 -13.71 15.72
C GLU A 29 -17.68 -14.34 14.31
N ASN A 30 -18.38 -13.73 13.35
CA ASN A 30 -18.58 -14.28 12.00
C ASN A 30 -17.86 -13.50 10.90
N TRP A 31 -17.17 -12.41 11.22
CA TRP A 31 -16.42 -11.61 10.25
C TRP A 31 -15.45 -10.67 10.97
N SER A 32 -14.43 -10.22 10.24
CA SER A 32 -13.54 -9.17 10.71
C SER A 32 -13.29 -8.17 9.59
N ILE A 33 -13.13 -6.91 9.97
CA ILE A 33 -12.69 -5.86 9.07
C ILE A 33 -11.44 -5.21 9.66
N ALA A 34 -10.46 -4.94 8.81
CA ALA A 34 -9.29 -4.17 9.14
C ALA A 34 -9.12 -3.06 8.10
N TYR A 35 -8.74 -1.89 8.57
CA TYR A 35 -8.37 -0.75 7.78
C TYR A 35 -6.95 -0.36 8.14
N ASP A 36 -6.09 -0.37 7.13
CA ASP A 36 -4.68 -0.03 7.24
C ASP A 36 -4.45 1.23 6.42
N PHE A 37 -3.92 2.26 7.06
CA PHE A 37 -3.46 3.48 6.42
C PHE A 37 -1.96 3.64 6.64
N GLU A 38 -1.22 3.80 5.55
CA GLU A 38 0.20 4.06 5.54
C GLU A 38 0.44 5.39 4.84
N TYR A 39 1.12 6.30 5.53
CA TYR A 39 1.63 7.54 4.96
C TYR A 39 3.15 7.51 5.06
N LYS A 40 3.83 7.69 3.95
CA LYS A 40 5.29 7.69 3.90
C LYS A 40 5.77 8.96 3.24
N LYS A 41 6.53 9.77 3.98
CA LYS A 41 7.23 10.95 3.51
C LYS A 41 8.71 10.66 3.34
N LEU A 42 9.31 11.05 2.23
CA LEU A 42 10.73 10.91 1.94
C LEU A 42 11.41 12.28 2.00
N ASP A 43 12.60 12.36 2.59
CA ASP A 43 13.40 13.60 2.66
C ASP A 43 14.29 13.80 1.42
N TYR A 44 14.14 12.92 0.43
CA TYR A 44 14.76 13.00 -0.89
C TYR A 44 13.65 13.02 -1.94
N PRO A 45 13.87 13.69 -3.09
CA PRO A 45 12.94 13.63 -4.19
C PRO A 45 12.88 12.17 -4.68
N ASP A 46 11.83 11.46 -4.29
CA ASP A 46 11.46 10.25 -5.02
C ASP A 46 10.99 10.67 -6.43
N PHE A 47 10.87 9.68 -7.32
CA PHE A 47 10.59 9.88 -8.75
C PHE A 47 9.82 11.17 -9.08
N LYS A 48 10.55 12.16 -9.62
CA LYS A 48 10.06 13.45 -10.15
C LYS A 48 9.35 14.41 -9.18
N GLY A 49 9.62 14.36 -7.87
CA GLY A 49 9.47 15.54 -7.02
C GLY A 49 8.24 15.59 -6.11
N GLU A 50 7.59 14.45 -5.86
CA GLU A 50 6.69 14.33 -4.70
C GLU A 50 7.39 13.59 -3.56
N GLU A 51 7.44 14.25 -2.41
CA GLU A 51 8.09 13.76 -1.19
C GLU A 51 7.19 12.82 -0.38
N TYR A 52 6.03 12.39 -0.88
CA TYR A 52 5.05 11.65 -0.08
C TYR A 52 4.30 10.59 -0.88
N SER A 53 3.94 9.50 -0.20
CA SER A 53 3.11 8.42 -0.72
C SER A 53 2.10 8.01 0.33
N TYR A 54 0.93 7.57 -0.11
CA TYR A 54 -0.13 7.12 0.77
C TYR A 54 -0.74 5.82 0.26
N LEU A 55 -1.05 4.93 1.20
CA LEU A 55 -1.66 3.65 0.95
C LEU A 55 -2.82 3.49 1.92
N ASN A 56 -4.00 3.25 1.35
CA ASN A 56 -5.19 2.88 2.10
C ASN A 56 -5.50 1.44 1.75
N ASN A 57 -5.78 0.60 2.74
CA ASN A 57 -6.08 -0.80 2.52
C ASN A 57 -7.22 -1.23 3.44
N VAL A 58 -8.26 -1.84 2.88
CA VAL A 58 -9.37 -2.41 3.62
C VAL A 58 -9.32 -3.91 3.42
N THR A 59 -9.24 -4.66 4.52
CA THR A 59 -9.25 -6.12 4.54
C THR A 59 -10.53 -6.61 5.20
N ILE A 60 -11.26 -7.50 4.53
CA ILE A 60 -12.44 -8.16 5.07
C ILE A 60 -12.13 -9.65 5.15
N ARG A 61 -12.32 -10.26 6.32
CA ARG A 61 -12.20 -11.71 6.50
C ARG A 61 -13.51 -12.31 6.98
N VAL A 62 -13.84 -13.48 6.46
CA VAL A 62 -15.06 -14.21 6.82
C VAL A 62 -14.68 -15.65 7.19
N PRO A 63 -14.61 -16.02 8.48
CA PRO A 63 -14.32 -17.39 8.88
C PRO A 63 -15.40 -18.36 8.38
N ILE A 64 -15.01 -19.40 7.65
CA ILE A 64 -15.91 -20.50 7.25
C ILE A 64 -16.01 -21.52 8.38
N ASN A 65 -14.88 -21.79 9.04
CA ASN A 65 -14.79 -22.67 10.20
C ASN A 65 -13.61 -22.22 11.07
N LYS A 66 -13.31 -22.98 12.13
CA LYS A 66 -12.21 -22.65 13.07
C LYS A 66 -10.84 -22.59 12.38
N ASN A 67 -10.67 -23.31 11.28
CA ASN A 67 -9.40 -23.45 10.56
C ASN A 67 -9.30 -22.55 9.33
N TRP A 68 -10.38 -22.30 8.59
CA TRP A 68 -10.36 -21.64 7.28
C TRP A 68 -10.98 -20.25 7.34
N ARG A 69 -10.17 -19.25 7.00
CA ARG A 69 -10.56 -17.83 7.02
C ARG A 69 -10.20 -17.18 5.67
N PRO A 70 -11.09 -17.25 4.66
CA PRO A 70 -10.93 -16.46 3.45
C PRO A 70 -10.92 -14.96 3.77
N TYR A 71 -10.14 -14.22 2.99
CA TYR A 71 -10.07 -12.77 3.07
C TYR A 71 -9.96 -12.12 1.69
N THR A 72 -10.42 -10.88 1.63
CA THR A 72 -10.27 -9.99 0.49
C THR A 72 -9.69 -8.67 0.98
N GLU A 73 -8.76 -8.11 0.21
CA GLU A 73 -8.17 -6.80 0.46
C GLU A 73 -8.40 -5.91 -0.75
N ILE A 74 -8.86 -4.69 -0.48
CA ILE A 74 -9.03 -3.63 -1.46
C ILE A 74 -8.18 -2.48 -0.99
N GLY A 75 -7.19 -2.12 -1.79
CA GLY A 75 -6.26 -1.06 -1.50
C GLY A 75 -6.20 -0.02 -2.59
N TYR A 76 -5.84 1.19 -2.18
CA TYR A 76 -5.54 2.31 -3.04
C TYR A 76 -4.13 2.77 -2.72
N VAL A 77 -3.26 2.77 -3.73
CA VAL A 77 -1.85 3.14 -3.58
C VAL A 77 -1.58 4.31 -4.50
N SER A 78 -0.94 5.37 -3.98
CA SER A 78 -0.42 6.43 -4.82
C SER A 78 0.58 5.83 -5.82
N TYR A 79 0.29 5.92 -7.12
CA TYR A 79 1.12 5.38 -8.19
C TYR A 79 1.54 6.52 -9.10
N ASN A 80 2.82 6.56 -9.44
CA ASN A 80 3.33 7.56 -10.37
C ASN A 80 4.06 6.82 -11.48
N ASP A 81 3.52 6.84 -12.70
CA ASP A 81 4.16 6.21 -13.85
C ASP A 81 5.24 7.15 -14.41
N PRO A 82 6.52 6.74 -14.43
CA PRO A 82 7.61 7.58 -14.95
C PRO A 82 7.51 7.90 -16.45
N THR A 83 6.62 7.22 -17.19
CA THR A 83 6.44 7.35 -18.63
C THR A 83 5.19 8.12 -19.05
N ASP A 84 4.33 8.51 -18.10
CA ASP A 84 3.10 9.22 -18.40
C ASP A 84 3.37 10.73 -18.60
N THR A 85 3.18 11.20 -19.83
CA THR A 85 3.26 12.62 -20.22
C THR A 85 1.90 13.29 -20.28
N SER A 86 0.85 12.62 -19.78
CA SER A 86 -0.50 13.17 -19.68
C SER A 86 -0.53 14.39 -18.76
N PRO A 87 -1.26 15.47 -19.11
CA PRO A 87 -1.51 16.60 -18.20
C PRO A 87 -2.37 16.23 -16.98
N TYR A 88 -2.92 15.02 -16.97
CA TYR A 88 -3.62 14.39 -15.85
C TYR A 88 -3.01 13.01 -15.62
N PRO A 89 -1.85 12.91 -14.94
CA PRO A 89 -1.26 11.62 -14.62
C PRO A 89 -2.21 10.86 -13.68
N ASP A 90 -2.39 9.57 -13.94
CA ASP A 90 -3.15 8.70 -13.02
C ASP A 90 -2.29 8.44 -11.77
N GLU A 91 -2.39 9.35 -10.79
CA GLU A 91 -1.64 9.36 -9.51
C GLU A 91 -1.97 8.18 -8.57
N TRP A 92 -2.71 7.18 -9.05
CA TRP A 92 -3.35 6.18 -8.22
C TRP A 92 -3.54 4.83 -8.90
N GLN A 93 -3.26 3.78 -8.14
CA GLN A 93 -3.45 2.40 -8.57
C GLN A 93 -4.32 1.64 -7.56
N TRP A 94 -5.38 1.02 -8.09
CA TRP A 94 -6.16 0.04 -7.33
C TRP A 94 -5.38 -1.26 -7.14
N ARG A 95 -5.45 -1.79 -5.93
CA ARG A 95 -4.88 -3.08 -5.57
C ARG A 95 -5.97 -3.97 -5.01
N TRP A 96 -6.16 -5.12 -5.65
CA TRP A 96 -7.10 -6.14 -5.20
C TRP A 96 -6.31 -7.39 -4.82
N ARG A 97 -6.57 -7.93 -3.64
CA ARG A 97 -5.97 -9.19 -3.19
C ARG A 97 -7.05 -10.09 -2.64
N VAL A 98 -6.93 -11.37 -2.94
CA VAL A 98 -7.79 -12.41 -2.37
C VAL A 98 -6.88 -13.49 -1.83
N GLY A 99 -7.22 -14.02 -0.66
CA GLY A 99 -6.42 -15.05 -0.02
C GLY A 99 -7.24 -15.88 0.92
N ILE A 100 -6.62 -16.95 1.41
CA ILE A 100 -7.21 -17.83 2.40
C ILE A 100 -6.18 -18.14 3.47
N GLU A 101 -6.56 -17.94 4.72
CA GLU A 101 -5.73 -18.23 5.88
C GLU A 101 -6.17 -19.57 6.48
N TYR A 102 -5.18 -20.40 6.81
CA TYR A 102 -5.38 -21.65 7.54
C TYR A 102 -4.81 -21.52 8.96
N VAL A 103 -5.64 -21.73 9.97
CA VAL A 103 -5.29 -21.73 11.39
C VAL A 103 -5.16 -23.17 11.88
N PHE A 104 -3.96 -23.51 12.37
CA PHE A 104 -3.61 -24.81 12.93
C PHE A 104 -4.23 -25.07 14.30
#